data_AF-A0A519HLT9-F1
#
_entry.id   AF-A0A519HLT9-F1
#
_cell.length_a   1.000
_cell.length_b   1.000
_cell.length_c   1.000
_cell.angle_alpha   90.00
_cell.angle_beta   90.00
_cell.angle_gamma   90.00
#
_symmetry.space_group_name_H-M   'P 1'
#
loop_
_entity.id
_entity.type
_entity.pdbx_description
1 polymer ?
#
loop_
_entity_poly.entity_id
_entity_poly.type
_entity_poly.pdbx_seq_one_letter_code
_entity_poly.pdbx_strand_id
1 'polypeptide(L)'
;MSQGDEAAFFAWLKSVPGVIAVAGSGRELHIQLRSKRLSQQGLRELIALYTRYDGNLSDLAQFATEANSDWFKAPNAAWHRAVFGVANAA
;
A
#
# COMPACT_ATOMS: atom_id res chain seq x y z
N MET A 1 18.13 1.74 -3.80
CA MET A 1 17.97 2.00 -2.35
C MET A 1 19.28 1.69 -1.66
N SER A 2 19.65 2.47 -0.63
CA SER A 2 20.75 2.09 0.24
C SER A 2 20.33 0.93 1.16
N GLN A 3 21.29 0.24 1.78
CA GLN A 3 21.00 -0.81 2.77
C GLN A 3 20.18 -0.27 3.96
N GLY A 4 20.45 0.98 4.37
CA GLY A 4 19.69 1.63 5.44
C GLY A 4 18.24 1.91 5.04
N ASP A 5 18.01 2.39 3.82
CA ASP A 5 16.66 2.63 3.31
C ASP A 5 15.86 1.34 3.18
N GLU A 6 16.52 0.26 2.76
CA GLU A 6 15.93 -1.07 2.65
C GLU A 6 15.55 -1.65 4.01
N ALA A 7 16.44 -1.55 5.01
CA ALA A 7 16.13 -1.97 6.37
C ALA A 7 14.95 -1.17 6.94
N ALA A 8 14.90 0.14 6.71
CA ALA A 8 13.80 0.99 7.13
C ALA A 8 12.46 0.62 6.44
N PHE A 9 12.50 0.35 5.13
CA PHE A 9 11.34 -0.12 4.38
C PHE A 9 10.77 -1.40 4.97
N PHE A 10 11.60 -2.42 5.19
CA PHE A 10 11.14 -3.70 5.73
C PHE A 10 10.69 -3.61 7.19
N ALA A 11 11.36 -2.80 8.01
CA ALA A 11 10.96 -2.58 9.40
C ALA A 11 9.56 -1.92 9.47
N TRP A 12 9.35 -0.87 8.68
CA TRP A 12 8.06 -0.19 8.61
C TRP A 12 6.98 -1.11 8.04
N LEU A 13 7.24 -1.81 6.93
CA LEU A 13 6.27 -2.72 6.33
C LEU A 13 5.83 -3.83 7.30
N LYS A 14 6.75 -4.37 8.10
CA LYS A 14 6.45 -5.38 9.13
C LYS A 14 5.67 -4.82 10.32
N SER A 15 5.72 -3.51 10.57
CA SER A 15 4.95 -2.87 11.66
C SER A 15 3.52 -2.50 11.25
N VAL A 16 3.16 -2.61 9.97
CA VAL A 16 1.83 -2.25 9.47
C VAL A 16 0.75 -3.18 10.05
N PRO A 17 -0.32 -2.63 10.69
CA PRO A 17 -1.43 -3.46 11.17
C PRO A 17 -2.07 -4.30 10.06
N GLY A 18 -2.09 -5.61 10.27
CA GLY A 18 -2.66 -6.57 9.32
C GLY A 18 -1.63 -7.27 8.43
N VAL A 19 -0.40 -6.77 8.34
CA VAL A 19 0.71 -7.52 7.74
C VAL A 19 1.14 -8.64 8.70
N ILE A 20 1.26 -9.87 8.19
CA ILE A 20 1.67 -11.03 8.98
C ILE A 20 2.97 -11.67 8.50
N ALA A 21 3.31 -11.49 7.23
CA ALA A 21 4.60 -11.91 6.69
C ALA A 21 5.00 -11.05 5.49
N VAL A 22 6.31 -10.94 5.27
CA VAL A 22 6.91 -10.27 4.13
C VAL A 22 8.03 -11.16 3.61
N ALA A 23 7.98 -11.51 2.32
CA ALA A 23 8.99 -12.34 1.69
C ALA A 23 9.36 -11.77 0.31
N GLY A 24 10.65 -11.72 0.01
CA GLY A 24 11.14 -11.44 -1.34
C GLY A 24 11.19 -12.71 -2.17
N SER A 25 10.78 -12.64 -3.43
CA SER A 25 10.90 -13.71 -4.41
C SER A 25 11.42 -13.13 -5.73
N GLY A 26 12.72 -13.30 -6.00
CA GLY A 26 13.35 -12.70 -7.17
C GLY A 26 13.23 -11.17 -7.15
N ARG A 27 12.42 -10.62 -8.06
CA ARG A 27 12.13 -9.18 -8.16
C ARG A 27 10.79 -8.77 -7.54
N GLU A 28 10.09 -9.72 -6.94
CA GLU A 28 8.77 -9.51 -6.35
C GLU A 28 8.84 -9.47 -4.83
N LEU A 29 7.91 -8.72 -4.25
CA LEU A 29 7.70 -8.65 -2.81
C LEU A 29 6.31 -9.20 -2.49
N HIS A 30 6.28 -10.32 -1.77
CA HIS A 30 5.04 -10.92 -1.30
C HIS A 30 4.73 -10.40 0.10
N ILE A 31 3.60 -9.71 0.23
CA ILE A 31 3.07 -9.21 1.50
C ILE A 31 1.88 -10.09 1.87
N GLN A 32 2.02 -10.86 2.93
CA GLN A 32 0.91 -11.67 3.44
C GLN A 32 0.11 -10.83 4.44
N LEU A 33 -1.19 -10.72 4.18
CA LEU A 33 -2.14 -10.01 5.04
C LEU A 33 -2.97 -11.01 5.85
N ARG A 34 -3.33 -10.63 7.08
CA ARG A 34 -4.21 -11.41 7.96
C ARG A 34 -5.58 -11.66 7.34
N SER A 35 -6.09 -10.69 6.58
CA SER A 35 -7.38 -10.79 5.89
C SER A 35 -7.42 -9.87 4.67
N LYS A 36 -8.44 -10.05 3.81
CA LYS A 36 -8.71 -9.14 2.69
C LYS A 36 -9.17 -7.73 3.12
N ARG A 37 -9.49 -7.55 4.40
CA ARG A 37 -9.85 -6.25 4.99
C ARG A 37 -8.69 -5.74 5.83
N LEU A 38 -8.21 -4.56 5.49
CA LEU A 38 -7.26 -3.81 6.29
C LEU A 38 -7.99 -2.80 7.18
N SER A 39 -7.45 -2.54 8.36
CA SER A 39 -7.88 -1.38 9.12
C SER A 39 -7.53 -0.10 8.36
N GLN A 40 -8.24 0.99 8.66
CA GLN A 40 -7.92 2.31 8.08
C GLN A 40 -6.46 2.70 8.33
N GLN A 41 -5.94 2.43 9.54
CA GLN A 41 -4.54 2.67 9.87
C GLN A 41 -3.62 1.84 8.96
N GLY A 42 -3.83 0.53 8.87
CA GLY A 42 -2.99 -0.35 8.04
C GLY A 42 -2.98 0.08 6.57
N LEU A 43 -4.14 0.43 6.01
CA LEU A 43 -4.23 0.91 4.64
C LEU A 43 -3.51 2.26 4.44
N ARG A 44 -3.58 3.18 5.42
CA ARG A 44 -2.83 4.44 5.35
C ARG A 44 -1.32 4.24 5.38
N GLU A 45 -0.83 3.31 6.21
CA GLU A 45 0.60 2.98 6.24
C GLU A 45 1.06 2.37 4.90
N LEU A 46 0.26 1.50 4.28
CA LEU A 46 0.57 0.97 2.95
C LEU A 46 0.61 2.06 1.88
N ILE A 47 -0.34 3.00 1.90
CA ILE A 47 -0.34 4.16 0.98
C ILE A 47 0.95 4.96 1.15
N ALA A 48 1.35 5.25 2.39
CA ALA A 48 2.55 6.01 2.68
C ALA A 48 3.83 5.28 2.24
N LEU A 49 3.92 3.97 2.49
CA LEU A 49 5.02 3.12 2.04
C LEU A 49 5.13 3.09 0.51
N TYR A 50 4.02 2.82 -0.19
CA TYR A 50 4.01 2.78 -1.65
C TYR A 50 4.35 4.15 -2.24
N THR A 51 3.91 5.24 -1.63
CA THR A 51 4.27 6.59 -2.07
C THR A 51 5.75 6.90 -1.87
N ARG A 52 6.36 6.46 -0.75
CA ARG A 52 7.75 6.79 -0.41
C ARG A 52 8.77 5.97 -1.21
N TYR A 53 8.43 4.72 -1.51
CA TYR A 53 9.32 3.75 -2.13
C TYR A 53 8.90 3.40 -3.56
N ASP A 54 8.19 4.32 -4.24
CA ASP A 54 7.74 4.20 -5.63
C ASP A 54 7.00 2.88 -5.95
N GLY A 55 6.21 2.40 -4.98
CA GLY A 55 5.32 1.26 -5.14
C GLY A 55 4.11 1.59 -6.01
N ASN A 56 3.55 0.58 -6.68
CA ASN A 56 2.39 0.77 -7.54
C ASN A 56 1.09 0.97 -6.74
N LEU A 57 0.70 2.22 -6.52
CA LEU A 57 -0.48 2.57 -5.72
C LEU A 57 -1.79 2.00 -6.28
N SER A 58 -1.88 1.65 -7.56
CA SER A 58 -3.08 1.01 -8.12
C SER A 58 -3.36 -0.36 -7.50
N ASP A 59 -2.33 -1.05 -7.00
CA ASP A 59 -2.47 -2.36 -6.36
C ASP A 59 -3.31 -2.26 -5.07
N LEU A 60 -3.35 -1.07 -4.45
CA LEU A 60 -4.13 -0.83 -3.24
C LEU A 60 -5.63 -0.67 -3.52
N ALA A 61 -6.05 -0.47 -4.77
CA ALA A 61 -7.46 -0.32 -5.13
C ALA A 61 -8.32 -1.53 -4.71
N GLN A 62 -7.71 -2.73 -4.64
CA GLN A 62 -8.38 -3.96 -4.18
C GLN A 62 -8.89 -3.89 -2.73
N PHE A 63 -8.37 -2.96 -1.92
CA PHE A 63 -8.80 -2.78 -0.52
C PHE A 63 -9.96 -1.77 -0.38
N ALA A 64 -10.48 -1.24 -1.49
CA ALA A 64 -11.65 -0.39 -1.46
C ALA A 64 -12.89 -1.18 -1.03
N THR A 65 -13.64 -0.62 -0.09
CA THR A 65 -14.90 -1.17 0.42
C THR A 65 -15.91 -0.04 0.60
N GLU A 66 -17.19 -0.38 0.76
CA GLU A 66 -18.21 0.63 1.10
C GLU A 66 -17.87 1.35 2.41
N ALA A 67 -17.36 0.62 3.39
CA ALA A 67 -17.04 1.12 4.74
C ALA A 67 -15.85 2.09 4.81
N ASN A 68 -14.99 2.14 3.77
CA ASN A 68 -13.86 3.08 3.73
C ASN A 68 -13.96 4.08 2.57
N SER A 69 -15.09 4.11 1.85
CA SER A 69 -15.23 4.91 0.63
C SER A 69 -15.21 6.42 0.90
N ASP A 70 -15.60 6.85 2.09
CA ASP A 70 -15.65 8.25 2.53
C ASP A 70 -14.26 8.90 2.59
N TRP A 71 -13.22 8.14 2.95
CA TRP A 71 -11.86 8.65 3.07
C TRP A 71 -10.89 8.04 2.04
N PHE A 72 -11.01 6.75 1.72
CA PHE A 72 -10.05 6.08 0.83
C PHE A 72 -10.30 6.46 -0.63
N LYS A 73 -11.58 6.49 -1.04
CA LYS A 73 -12.04 6.91 -2.37
C LYS A 73 -12.38 8.40 -2.45
N ALA A 74 -12.03 9.19 -1.44
CA ALA A 74 -12.29 10.63 -1.45
C ALA A 74 -11.52 11.30 -2.61
N PRO A 75 -12.18 12.01 -3.54
CA PRO A 75 -11.50 12.58 -4.71
C PRO A 75 -10.41 13.62 -4.38
N ASN A 76 -10.49 14.23 -3.20
CA ASN A 76 -9.52 15.20 -2.69
C ASN A 76 -8.35 14.56 -1.92
N ALA A 77 -8.35 13.24 -1.72
CA ALA A 77 -7.23 12.57 -1.07
C ALA A 77 -6.01 12.57 -2.01
N ALA A 78 -4.82 12.88 -1.46
CA ALA A 78 -3.60 13.02 -2.25
C ALA A 78 -3.24 11.75 -3.06
N TRP A 79 -3.59 10.56 -2.55
CA TRP A 79 -3.37 9.29 -3.23
C TRP A 79 -4.46 8.92 -4.25
N HIS A 80 -5.61 9.60 -4.25
CA HIS A 80 -6.80 9.16 -5.00
C HIS A 80 -6.51 8.92 -6.48
N ARG A 81 -5.83 9.88 -7.13
CA ARG A 81 -5.47 9.77 -8.55
C ARG A 81 -4.51 8.62 -8.83
N ALA A 82 -3.58 8.33 -7.93
CA ALA A 82 -2.60 7.26 -8.12
C ALA A 82 -3.22 5.86 -7.86
N VAL A 83 -4.22 5.77 -6.98
CA VAL A 83 -4.91 4.51 -6.66
C VAL A 83 -6.02 4.20 -7.66
N PHE A 84 -6.83 5.19 -8.04
CA PHE A 84 -8.06 5.00 -8.82
C PHE A 84 -8.07 5.71 -10.19
N GLY A 85 -7.04 6.48 -10.50
CA GLY A 85 -6.94 7.12 -11.81
C GLY A 85 -6.80 6.07 -12.90
N VAL A 86 -7.45 6.31 -14.04
CA VAL A 86 -7.19 5.53 -15.25
C VAL A 86 -5.73 5.77 -15.64
N ALA A 87 -4.93 4.71 -15.67
CA ALA A 87 -3.67 4.74 -16.39
C ALA A 87 -4.02 4.95 -17.86
N ASN A 88 -3.83 6.16 -18.38
CA ASN A 88 -3.75 6.35 -19.82
C ASN A 88 -2.51 5.59 -20.26
N ALA A 89 -2.71 4.36 -20.75
CA ALA A 89 -1.74 3.71 -21.61
C ALA A 89 -1.64 4.60 -22.86
N ALA A 90 -0.56 5.37 -22.93
CA ALA A 90 -0.09 5.98 -24.16
C ALA A 90 1.00 5.09 -24.74
#